data_AF-A0A523LSQ9-F1
#
_entry.id   AF-A0A523LSQ9-F1
#
_cell.length_a   1.000
_cell.length_b   1.000
_cell.length_c   1.000
_cell.angle_alpha   90.00
_cell.angle_beta   90.00
_cell.angle_gamma   90.00
#
_symmetry.space_group_name_H-M   'P 1'
#
loop_
_entity.id
_entity.type
_entity.pdbx_description
1 polymer ?
#
loop_
_entity_poly.entity_id
_entity_poly.type
_entity_poly.pdbx_seq_one_letter_code
_entity_poly.pdbx_strand_id
1 'polypeptide(L)'
;MATTDLKLDEPGSLPRPGPIGRLVRLAFGLTCAWYVQGLLVVSNQLMDSSGHLRPVVWNGIVVGLFLISYVINIGYSRSWKKWPAIVSAALFLIVAGIGYIASASFQTELLARTIWVWEVYLYTHLGVAFLISGVIATPGCEMRAFHDLYSRITGIATREHYCPVGPLHPIDQWEAGTK
;
A
#
# COMPACT_ATOMS: atom_id res chain seq x y z
N MET A 1 -15.01 2.44 13.01
CA MET A 1 -13.84 3.34 12.97
C MET A 1 -12.64 2.48 12.57
N ALA A 2 -11.94 2.80 11.47
CA ALA A 2 -10.80 1.98 11.04
C ALA A 2 -9.67 2.09 12.08
N THR A 3 -9.25 0.96 12.66
CA THR A 3 -8.11 0.90 13.59
C THR A 3 -6.85 0.49 12.84
N THR A 4 -5.69 1.02 13.25
CA THR A 4 -4.37 0.59 12.80
C THR A 4 -3.77 -0.51 13.69
N ASP A 5 -4.53 -1.00 14.66
CA ASP A 5 -4.08 -2.08 15.54
C ASP A 5 -4.07 -3.41 14.79
N LEU A 6 -2.95 -4.10 14.87
CA LEU A 6 -2.77 -5.41 14.27
C LEU A 6 -3.39 -6.49 15.17
N LYS A 7 -4.59 -6.95 14.82
CA LYS A 7 -5.23 -8.12 15.45
C LYS A 7 -5.04 -9.35 14.57
N LEU A 8 -4.19 -10.28 15.01
CA LEU A 8 -3.91 -11.50 14.24
C LEU A 8 -4.84 -12.62 14.67
N ASP A 9 -5.59 -13.17 13.71
CA ASP A 9 -6.52 -14.26 13.93
C ASP A 9 -5.88 -15.62 13.59
N GLU A 10 -6.54 -16.70 14.00
CA GLU A 10 -6.03 -18.06 13.77
C GLU A 10 -6.05 -18.44 12.29
N PRO A 11 -5.12 -19.28 11.81
CA PRO A 11 -5.12 -19.75 10.43
C PRO A 11 -6.41 -20.50 10.07
N GLY A 12 -7.00 -20.19 8.93
CA GLY A 12 -8.25 -20.80 8.46
C GLY A 12 -9.51 -20.23 9.09
N SER A 13 -9.41 -19.20 9.93
CA SER A 13 -10.57 -18.56 10.54
C SER A 13 -11.29 -17.60 9.59
N LEU A 14 -10.60 -17.07 8.58
CA LEU A 14 -11.17 -16.12 7.62
C LEU A 14 -11.62 -16.80 6.31
N PRO A 15 -12.75 -16.35 5.72
CA PRO A 15 -13.17 -16.87 4.43
C PRO A 15 -12.13 -16.54 3.35
N ARG A 16 -11.88 -17.51 2.48
CA ARG A 16 -11.07 -17.30 1.27
C ARG A 16 -11.90 -16.55 0.22
N PRO A 17 -11.27 -15.65 -0.55
CA PRO A 17 -11.97 -14.90 -1.58
C PRO A 17 -12.50 -15.84 -2.68
N GLY A 18 -13.72 -15.58 -3.14
CA GLY A 18 -14.28 -16.24 -4.31
C GLY A 18 -13.74 -15.64 -5.62
N PRO A 19 -14.29 -16.04 -6.78
CA PRO A 19 -13.87 -15.52 -8.08
C PRO A 19 -13.92 -13.99 -8.17
N ILE A 20 -14.96 -13.35 -7.62
CA ILE A 20 -15.14 -11.90 -7.69
C ILE A 20 -14.13 -11.20 -6.78
N GLY A 21 -13.96 -11.65 -5.53
CA GLY A 21 -12.96 -11.12 -4.60
C GLY A 21 -11.54 -11.24 -5.15
N ARG A 22 -11.23 -12.30 -5.92
CA ARG A 22 -9.95 -12.46 -6.62
C ARG A 22 -9.80 -11.48 -7.79
N LEU A 23 -10.83 -11.31 -8.61
CA LEU A 23 -10.80 -10.36 -9.73
C LEU A 23 -10.61 -8.91 -9.25
N VAL A 24 -11.29 -8.51 -8.18
CA VAL A 24 -11.15 -7.16 -7.61
C VAL A 24 -9.72 -6.92 -7.09
N ARG A 25 -9.12 -7.92 -6.42
CA ARG A 25 -7.71 -7.84 -6.00
C ARG A 25 -6.76 -7.72 -7.17
N LEU A 26 -6.94 -8.51 -8.23
CA LEU A 26 -6.14 -8.40 -9.45
C LEU A 26 -6.28 -7.01 -10.09
N ALA A 27 -7.51 -6.48 -10.15
CA ALA A 27 -7.75 -5.14 -10.67
C ALA A 27 -7.04 -4.05 -9.84
N PHE A 28 -7.10 -4.12 -8.51
CA PHE A 28 -6.33 -3.20 -7.66
C PHE A 28 -4.82 -3.36 -7.82
N GLY A 29 -4.33 -4.60 -7.92
CA GLY A 29 -2.92 -4.88 -8.18
C GLY A 29 -2.42 -4.29 -9.50
N LEU A 30 -3.18 -4.47 -10.58
CA LEU A 30 -2.89 -3.90 -11.90
C LEU A 30 -2.97 -2.37 -11.90
N THR A 31 -3.92 -1.79 -11.17
CA THR A 31 -4.03 -0.32 -11.02
C THR A 31 -2.79 0.24 -10.31
N CYS A 32 -2.32 -0.42 -9.26
CA CYS A 32 -1.08 -0.03 -8.59
C CYS A 32 0.13 -0.17 -9.52
N ALA A 33 0.23 -1.25 -10.29
CA ALA A 33 1.32 -1.46 -11.25
C ALA A 33 1.32 -0.38 -12.35
N TRP A 34 0.15 -0.01 -12.86
CA TRP A 34 -0.01 1.08 -13.83
C TRP A 34 0.42 2.43 -13.24
N TYR A 35 0.05 2.71 -11.99
CA TYR A 35 0.49 3.93 -11.30
C TYR A 35 2.02 3.98 -11.13
N VAL A 36 2.63 2.88 -10.67
CA VAL A 36 4.09 2.75 -10.55
C VAL A 36 4.77 2.92 -11.90
N GLN A 37 4.23 2.35 -12.97
CA GLN A 37 4.76 2.58 -14.33
C GLN A 37 4.74 4.08 -14.68
N GLY A 38 3.66 4.79 -14.37
CA GLY A 38 3.58 6.25 -14.54
C GLY A 38 4.67 6.99 -13.78
N LEU A 39 4.94 6.61 -12.53
CA LEU A 39 6.04 7.16 -11.72
C LEU A 39 7.41 6.87 -12.33
N LEU A 40 7.64 5.66 -12.84
CA LEU A 40 8.90 5.28 -13.46
C LEU A 40 9.16 6.04 -14.76
N VAL A 41 8.13 6.30 -15.56
CA VAL A 41 8.23 7.09 -16.80
C VAL A 41 8.69 8.53 -16.52
N VAL A 42 8.25 9.13 -15.41
CA VAL A 42 8.65 10.50 -15.03
C VAL A 42 9.90 10.56 -14.15
N SER A 43 10.58 9.44 -13.89
CA SER A 43 11.70 9.35 -12.93
C SER A 43 12.85 10.34 -13.18
N ASN A 44 13.13 10.66 -14.45
CA ASN A 44 14.19 11.61 -14.82
C ASN A 44 13.72 13.08 -14.89
N GLN A 45 12.42 13.33 -14.78
CA GLN A 45 11.81 14.66 -14.90
C GLN A 45 10.63 14.78 -13.93
N LEU A 46 10.92 14.79 -12.62
CA LEU A 46 9.88 14.85 -11.58
C LEU A 46 9.24 16.23 -11.45
N MET A 47 9.93 17.26 -11.93
CA MET A 47 9.44 18.62 -12.05
C MET A 47 9.03 18.95 -13.50
N ASP A 48 8.06 19.83 -13.65
CA ASP A 48 7.70 20.42 -14.93
C ASP A 48 8.58 21.65 -15.28
N SER A 49 8.38 22.19 -16.49
CA SER A 49 9.13 23.35 -16.97
C SER A 49 8.86 24.64 -16.19
N SER A 50 7.77 24.70 -15.43
CA SER A 50 7.44 25.82 -14.53
C SER A 50 8.05 25.68 -13.14
N GLY A 51 8.77 24.58 -12.87
CA GLY A 51 9.36 24.34 -11.56
C GLY A 51 8.37 23.80 -10.53
N HIS A 52 7.26 23.20 -10.96
CA HIS A 52 6.30 22.53 -10.09
C HIS A 52 6.45 21.02 -10.13
N LEU A 53 6.10 20.35 -9.04
CA LEU A 53 6.03 18.88 -8.99
C LEU A 53 4.95 18.40 -9.97
N ARG A 54 5.28 17.41 -10.79
CA ARG A 54 4.30 16.83 -11.71
C ARG A 54 3.11 16.25 -10.94
N PRO A 55 1.87 16.40 -11.44
CA PRO A 55 0.67 15.91 -10.75
C PRO A 55 0.74 14.42 -10.39
N VAL A 56 1.36 13.59 -11.24
CA VAL A 56 1.53 12.14 -10.98
C VAL A 56 2.31 11.84 -9.69
N VAL A 57 3.20 12.74 -9.24
CA VAL A 57 3.97 12.60 -7.99
C VAL A 57 3.16 13.11 -6.78
N TRP A 58 2.19 13.99 -7.00
CA TRP A 58 1.35 14.57 -5.95
C TRP A 58 0.14 13.70 -5.60
N ASN A 59 -0.45 13.08 -6.61
CA ASN A 59 -1.77 12.45 -6.51
C ASN A 59 -1.79 11.29 -5.51
N GLY A 60 -0.70 10.55 -5.37
CA GLY A 60 -0.63 9.38 -4.51
C GLY A 60 -0.34 9.70 -3.04
N ILE A 61 0.00 10.94 -2.67
CA ILE A 61 0.47 11.27 -1.32
C ILE A 61 -0.62 11.08 -0.28
N VAL A 62 -1.82 11.64 -0.51
CA VAL A 62 -2.91 11.59 0.47
C VAL A 62 -3.36 10.14 0.69
N VAL A 63 -3.59 9.42 -0.40
CA VAL A 63 -3.95 8.00 -0.36
C VAL A 63 -2.83 7.19 0.26
N GLY A 64 -1.58 7.49 -0.08
CA GLY A 64 -0.42 6.78 0.42
C GLY A 64 -0.19 6.99 1.91
N LEU A 65 -0.36 8.22 2.43
CA LEU A 65 -0.22 8.52 3.86
C LEU A 65 -1.32 7.84 4.68
N PHE A 66 -2.50 7.67 4.09
CA PHE A 66 -3.56 6.87 4.69
C PHE A 66 -3.21 5.37 4.71
N LEU A 67 -2.65 4.84 3.63
CA LEU A 67 -2.38 3.40 3.46
C LEU A 67 -1.07 2.90 4.07
N ILE A 68 -0.04 3.74 4.19
CA ILE A 68 1.32 3.33 4.58
C ILE A 68 1.36 2.63 5.94
N SER A 69 0.52 3.05 6.89
CA SER A 69 0.44 2.40 8.20
C SER A 69 -0.08 0.98 8.10
N TYR A 70 -1.05 0.71 7.22
CA TYR A 70 -1.56 -0.64 6.98
C TYR A 70 -0.53 -1.49 6.23
N VAL A 71 0.08 -0.95 5.19
CA VAL A 71 1.10 -1.66 4.40
C VAL A 71 2.26 -2.09 5.29
N ILE A 72 2.80 -1.18 6.10
CA ILE A 72 3.91 -1.50 6.98
C ILE A 72 3.47 -2.41 8.14
N ASN A 73 2.38 -2.09 8.84
CA ASN A 73 2.02 -2.84 10.03
C ASN A 73 1.61 -4.29 9.71
N ILE A 74 0.79 -4.46 8.67
CA ILE A 74 0.27 -5.77 8.27
C ILE A 74 1.36 -6.54 7.49
N GLY A 75 2.06 -5.88 6.57
CA GLY A 75 3.10 -6.50 5.74
C GLY A 75 4.30 -7.00 6.55
N TYR A 76 4.68 -6.32 7.63
CA TYR A 76 5.76 -6.75 8.52
C TYR A 76 5.27 -7.41 9.81
N SER A 77 3.97 -7.63 9.98
CA SER A 77 3.37 -8.16 11.21
C SER A 77 3.80 -7.40 12.48
N ARG A 78 3.89 -6.06 12.42
CA ARG A 78 4.27 -5.18 13.54
C ARG A 78 3.17 -4.15 13.81
N SER A 79 2.78 -3.95 15.06
CA SER A 79 1.77 -2.95 15.43
C SER A 79 2.41 -1.59 15.75
N TRP A 80 2.98 -0.91 14.74
CA TRP A 80 3.50 0.46 14.91
C TRP A 80 2.40 1.53 14.87
N LYS A 81 1.12 1.13 14.87
CA LYS A 81 -0.04 2.04 14.86
C LYS A 81 0.09 3.05 13.71
N LYS A 82 -0.09 4.35 13.98
CA LYS A 82 0.00 5.44 12.98
C LYS A 82 1.42 5.96 12.75
N TRP A 83 2.44 5.42 13.43
CA TRP A 83 3.81 5.91 13.32
C TRP A 83 4.35 5.93 11.88
N PRO A 84 4.11 4.91 11.03
CA PRO A 84 4.55 4.96 9.63
C PRO A 84 4.08 6.20 8.87
N ALA A 85 2.80 6.58 9.05
CA ALA A 85 2.23 7.77 8.41
C ALA A 85 2.83 9.06 9.00
N ILE A 86 2.96 9.13 10.33
CA ILE A 86 3.55 10.30 11.02
C ILE A 86 5.00 10.52 10.58
N VAL A 87 5.80 9.46 10.54
CA VAL A 87 7.21 9.52 10.11
C VAL A 87 7.32 9.93 8.65
N SER A 88 6.45 9.38 7.77
CA SER A 88 6.43 9.76 6.35
C SER A 88 6.07 11.25 6.17
N ALA A 89 5.03 11.73 6.86
CA ALA A 89 4.64 13.13 6.80
C ALA A 89 5.72 14.07 7.37
N ALA A 90 6.33 13.70 8.51
CA ALA A 90 7.42 14.46 9.10
C ALA A 90 8.64 14.52 8.15
N LEU A 91 8.99 13.41 7.50
CA LEU A 91 10.06 13.38 6.49
C LEU A 91 9.78 14.37 5.35
N PHE A 92 8.56 14.39 4.80
CA PHE A 92 8.19 15.33 3.74
C PHE A 92 8.30 16.79 4.20
N LEU A 93 7.82 17.10 5.40
CA LEU A 93 7.91 18.46 5.96
C LEU A 93 9.36 18.89 6.19
N ILE A 94 10.21 18.00 6.72
CA ILE A 94 11.64 18.28 6.92
C ILE A 94 12.32 18.55 5.58
N VAL A 95 12.10 17.68 4.57
CA VAL A 95 12.70 17.85 3.24
C VAL A 95 12.20 19.10 2.54
N ALA A 96 10.90 19.40 2.64
CA ALA A 96 10.33 20.64 2.13
C ALA A 96 10.94 21.88 2.82
N GLY A 97 11.14 21.82 4.14
CA GLY A 97 11.79 22.88 4.91
C GLY A 97 13.24 23.12 4.51
N ILE A 98 14.02 22.05 4.31
CA ILE A 98 15.39 22.14 3.77
C ILE A 98 15.37 22.79 2.39
N GLY A 99 14.46 22.38 1.52
CA GLY A 99 14.28 22.96 0.19
C GLY A 99 13.94 24.46 0.24
N TYR A 100 13.07 24.85 1.16
CA TYR A 100 12.67 26.25 1.34
C TYR A 100 13.84 27.12 1.82
N ILE A 101 14.62 26.65 2.78
CA ILE A 101 15.80 27.38 3.27
C ILE A 101 16.84 27.56 2.15
N ALA A 102 17.02 26.55 1.30
CA ALA A 102 18.02 26.58 0.24
C ALA A 102 17.60 27.36 -1.02
N SER A 103 16.30 27.39 -1.34
CA SER A 103 15.80 27.86 -2.66
C SER A 103 14.60 28.79 -2.60
N ALA A 104 14.13 29.16 -1.40
CA ALA A 104 12.89 29.91 -1.17
C ALA A 104 11.61 29.27 -1.78
N SER A 105 11.67 27.97 -2.12
CA SER A 105 10.56 27.18 -2.63
C SER A 105 10.41 25.88 -1.83
N PHE A 106 9.16 25.51 -1.50
CA PHE A 106 8.87 24.19 -0.93
C PHE A 106 8.91 23.10 -2.01
N GLN A 107 8.62 23.45 -3.26
CA GLN A 107 8.64 22.52 -4.39
C GLN A 107 10.06 22.45 -4.94
N THR A 108 10.79 21.44 -4.50
CA THR A 108 12.17 21.20 -4.91
C THR A 108 12.33 19.80 -5.47
N GLU A 109 13.34 19.61 -6.31
CA GLU A 109 13.69 18.30 -6.85
C GLU A 109 13.99 17.29 -5.73
N LEU A 110 14.54 17.75 -4.61
CA LEU A 110 14.80 16.90 -3.43
C LEU A 110 13.48 16.38 -2.82
N LEU A 111 12.49 17.26 -2.62
CA LEU A 111 11.18 16.84 -2.15
C LEU A 111 10.49 15.91 -3.16
N ALA A 112 10.56 16.26 -4.46
CA ALA A 112 9.97 15.47 -5.53
C ALA A 112 10.53 14.04 -5.56
N ARG A 113 11.86 13.89 -5.49
CA ARG A 113 12.54 12.58 -5.39
C ARG A 113 12.16 11.82 -4.14
N THR A 114 12.07 12.50 -3.00
CA THR A 114 11.71 11.86 -1.73
C THR A 114 10.30 11.25 -1.79
N ILE A 115 9.33 12.04 -2.27
CA ILE A 115 7.95 11.57 -2.48
C ILE A 115 7.94 10.44 -3.51
N TRP A 116 8.62 10.60 -4.64
CA TRP A 116 8.66 9.60 -5.70
C TRP A 116 9.19 8.24 -5.20
N VAL A 117 10.32 8.19 -4.49
CA VAL A 117 10.86 6.94 -3.92
C VAL A 117 9.84 6.30 -2.97
N TRP A 118 9.25 7.11 -2.10
CA TRP A 118 8.26 6.64 -1.14
C TRP A 118 7.00 6.08 -1.81
N GLU A 119 6.47 6.75 -2.84
CA GLU A 119 5.32 6.27 -3.60
C GLU A 119 5.64 5.00 -4.38
N VAL A 120 6.79 4.96 -5.06
CA VAL A 120 7.24 3.75 -5.78
C VAL A 120 7.30 2.58 -4.83
N TYR A 121 7.90 2.73 -3.64
CA TYR A 121 7.92 1.67 -2.63
C TYR A 121 6.51 1.25 -2.21
N LEU A 122 5.67 2.20 -1.80
CA LEU A 122 4.35 1.93 -1.25
C LEU A 122 3.44 1.22 -2.26
N TYR A 123 3.31 1.77 -3.47
CA TYR A 123 2.43 1.23 -4.49
C TYR A 123 2.98 -0.04 -5.14
N THR A 124 4.31 -0.23 -5.19
CA THR A 124 4.88 -1.51 -5.60
C THR A 124 4.57 -2.60 -4.58
N HIS A 125 4.79 -2.35 -3.29
CA HIS A 125 4.48 -3.30 -2.24
C HIS A 125 3.00 -3.69 -2.24
N LEU A 126 2.12 -2.68 -2.32
CA LEU A 126 0.67 -2.86 -2.37
C LEU A 126 0.24 -3.62 -3.64
N GLY A 127 0.76 -3.23 -4.80
CA GLY A 127 0.44 -3.86 -6.07
C GLY A 127 0.82 -5.33 -6.11
N VAL A 128 2.05 -5.67 -5.68
CA VAL A 128 2.52 -7.06 -5.61
C VAL A 128 1.68 -7.87 -4.61
N ALA A 129 1.37 -7.31 -3.44
CA ALA A 129 0.53 -7.98 -2.45
C ALA A 129 -0.87 -8.32 -3.00
N PHE A 130 -1.51 -7.38 -3.69
CA PHE A 130 -2.80 -7.59 -4.35
C PHE A 130 -2.74 -8.65 -5.45
N LEU A 131 -1.72 -8.61 -6.32
CA LEU A 131 -1.55 -9.59 -7.39
C LEU A 131 -1.39 -11.00 -6.82
N ILE A 132 -0.50 -11.17 -5.84
CA ILE A 132 -0.31 -12.47 -5.16
C ILE A 132 -1.62 -12.92 -4.52
N SER A 133 -2.28 -12.04 -3.75
CA SER A 133 -3.54 -12.33 -3.06
C SER A 133 -4.63 -12.80 -4.01
N GLY A 134 -4.78 -12.15 -5.17
CA GLY A 134 -5.74 -12.54 -6.21
C GLY A 134 -5.41 -13.89 -6.84
N VAL A 135 -4.13 -14.19 -7.07
CA VAL A 135 -3.69 -15.47 -7.63
C VAL A 135 -3.90 -16.61 -6.65
N ILE A 136 -3.42 -16.49 -5.41
CA ILE A 136 -3.44 -17.60 -4.44
C ILE A 136 -4.72 -17.64 -3.60
N ALA A 137 -5.61 -16.66 -3.72
CA ALA A 137 -6.81 -16.53 -2.90
C ALA A 137 -6.46 -16.42 -1.40
N THR A 138 -5.66 -15.42 -1.05
CA THR A 138 -5.27 -15.18 0.35
C THR A 138 -6.49 -14.80 1.19
N PRO A 139 -6.75 -15.51 2.31
CA PRO A 139 -7.85 -15.19 3.21
C PRO A 139 -7.59 -13.86 3.95
N GLY A 140 -8.65 -13.06 4.11
CA GLY A 140 -8.56 -11.75 4.76
C GLY A 140 -7.78 -10.72 3.94
N CYS A 141 -6.81 -10.06 4.58
CA CYS A 141 -6.08 -8.94 4.01
C CYS A 141 -4.97 -9.33 3.04
N GLU A 142 -5.02 -8.73 1.86
CA GLU A 142 -4.04 -8.83 0.78
C GLU A 142 -2.61 -8.49 1.24
N MET A 143 -2.43 -7.62 2.23
CA MET A 143 -1.10 -7.26 2.77
C MET A 143 -0.43 -8.46 3.45
N ARG A 144 -1.19 -9.51 3.79
CA ARG A 144 -0.66 -10.77 4.30
C ARG A 144 -0.36 -11.80 3.21
N ALA A 145 -0.54 -11.47 1.93
CA ALA A 145 -0.30 -12.39 0.83
C ALA A 145 1.15 -12.93 0.81
N PHE A 146 2.14 -12.14 1.24
CA PHE A 146 3.51 -12.63 1.38
C PHE A 146 3.64 -13.71 2.47
N HIS A 147 2.94 -13.54 3.60
CA HIS A 147 2.92 -14.53 4.68
C HIS A 147 2.15 -15.79 4.28
N ASP A 148 1.00 -15.66 3.60
CA ASP A 148 0.24 -16.79 3.07
C ASP A 148 1.03 -17.54 1.99
N LEU A 149 1.72 -16.83 1.09
CA LEU A 149 2.62 -17.44 0.12
C LEU A 149 3.75 -18.21 0.80
N TYR A 150 4.39 -17.62 1.81
CA TYR A 150 5.40 -18.31 2.62
C TYR A 150 4.84 -19.55 3.31
N SER A 151 3.63 -19.47 3.88
CA SER A 151 2.93 -20.59 4.52
C SER A 151 2.72 -21.75 3.54
N ARG A 152 2.31 -21.46 2.30
CA ARG A 152 2.11 -22.48 1.26
C ARG A 152 3.41 -23.13 0.78
N ILE A 153 4.49 -22.37 0.72
CA ILE A 153 5.80 -22.88 0.29
C ILE A 153 6.43 -23.74 1.39
N THR A 154 6.30 -23.34 2.66
CA THR A 154 6.99 -23.98 3.79
C THR A 154 6.14 -24.97 4.58
N GLY A 155 4.82 -24.94 4.41
CA GLY A 155 3.87 -25.68 5.24
C GLY A 155 3.67 -25.10 6.65
N ILE A 156 4.33 -23.98 6.98
CA ILE A 156 4.22 -23.33 8.29
C ILE A 156 3.04 -22.37 8.30
N ALA A 157 1.97 -22.75 9.00
CA ALA A 157 0.77 -21.93 9.09
C ALA A 157 1.06 -20.53 9.64
N THR A 158 0.70 -19.50 8.88
CA THR A 158 0.74 -18.10 9.33
C THR A 158 -0.64 -17.64 9.78
N ARG A 159 -0.67 -16.80 10.81
CA ARG A 159 -1.91 -16.14 11.27
C ARG A 159 -2.59 -15.36 10.14
N GLU A 160 -3.84 -14.99 10.34
CA GLU A 160 -4.64 -14.20 9.39
C GLU A 160 -4.94 -12.80 9.95
N HIS A 161 -5.51 -11.90 9.13
CA HIS A 161 -5.92 -10.56 9.56
C HIS A 161 -7.00 -10.02 8.62
N TYR A 162 -8.04 -9.40 9.16
CA TYR A 162 -9.07 -8.71 8.38
C TYR A 162 -8.53 -7.45 7.71
N CYS A 163 -9.00 -7.10 6.51
CA CYS A 163 -8.76 -5.75 5.97
C CYS A 163 -9.49 -4.73 6.85
N PRO A 164 -8.79 -3.78 7.48
CA PRO A 164 -9.46 -2.77 8.30
C PRO A 164 -10.24 -1.75 7.45
N VAL A 165 -9.94 -1.68 6.14
CA VAL A 165 -10.50 -0.72 5.20
C VAL A 165 -10.71 -1.36 3.83
N GLY A 166 -11.71 -0.87 3.11
CA GLY A 166 -11.98 -1.28 1.72
C GLY A 166 -13.10 -2.30 1.54
N PRO A 167 -13.50 -2.57 0.28
CA PRO A 167 -14.66 -3.37 -0.05
C PRO A 167 -14.39 -4.88 -0.03
N LEU A 168 -13.13 -5.31 0.04
CA LEU A 168 -12.73 -6.71 -0.17
C LEU A 168 -13.32 -7.64 0.88
N HIS A 169 -13.27 -7.25 2.15
CA HIS A 169 -13.79 -8.08 3.21
C HIS A 169 -15.32 -8.33 3.09
N PRO A 170 -16.16 -7.30 2.87
CA PRO A 170 -17.58 -7.50 2.55
C PRO A 170 -17.82 -8.37 1.32
N ILE A 171 -17.02 -8.22 0.25
CA ILE A 171 -17.14 -9.03 -0.97
C ILE A 171 -16.87 -10.50 -0.65
N ASP A 172 -15.79 -10.80 0.07
CA ASP A 172 -15.43 -12.17 0.42
C ASP A 172 -16.48 -12.83 1.32
N GLN A 173 -17.05 -12.08 2.26
CA GLN A 173 -18.15 -12.56 3.11
C GLN A 173 -19.41 -12.87 2.31
N TRP A 174 -19.78 -11.98 1.39
CA TRP A 174 -20.92 -12.18 0.51
C TRP A 174 -20.72 -13.43 -0.36
N GLU A 175 -19.56 -13.57 -1.01
CA GLU A 175 -19.26 -14.76 -1.82
C GLU A 175 -19.24 -16.06 -1.00
N ALA A 176 -18.79 -16.01 0.25
CA ALA A 176 -18.81 -17.15 1.15
C ALA A 176 -20.23 -17.56 1.55
N GLY A 177 -21.15 -16.59 1.73
CA GLY A 177 -22.55 -16.84 2.08
C GLY A 177 -23.45 -17.22 0.89
N THR A 178 -22.95 -17.08 -0.35
CA THR A 178 -23.69 -17.46 -1.58
C THR A 178 -23.36 -18.88 -2.07
N LYS A 179 -22.48 -19.59 -1.35
CA LYS A 179 -22.12 -21.00 -1.60
C LYS A 179 -22.97 -21.93 -0.75
#